data_AF-A0A7V0PSR9-F1
#
_entry.id   AF-A0A7V0PSR9-F1
#
_cell.length_a   1.000
_cell.length_b   1.000
_cell.length_c   1.000
_cell.angle_alpha   90.00
_cell.angle_beta   90.00
_cell.angle_gamma   90.00
#
_symmetry.space_group_name_H-M   'P 1'
#
loop_
_entity.id
_entity.type
_entity.pdbx_description
1 polymer ?
#
loop_
_entity_poly.entity_id
_entity_poly.type
_entity_poly.pdbx_seq_one_letter_code
_entity_poly.pdbx_strand_id
1 'polypeptide(L)'
;MKKAGLQPVVLDVWENEPHIDSELLSLVTIGTPHTAGYSFDAKVNGTRMIYDAVCKFLGREPAWRPEKLVPPPAVPELIIRAGEKRDEEIIQNIIQKVYAIREDDRRLRKITALPEAERGAYFDALRRDYPVRREFSNTRIKLENGRDSVVKKLWALGFRVSA
;
A
#
# COMPACT_ATOMS: atom_id res chain seq x y z
N MET A 1 -0.98 36.11 -11.82
CA MET A 1 -1.95 35.10 -12.28
C MET A 1 -2.64 34.49 -11.08
N LYS A 2 -3.98 34.48 -11.02
CA LYS A 2 -4.72 33.80 -9.96
C LYS A 2 -4.39 32.30 -10.05
N LYS A 3 -3.78 31.73 -9.00
CA LYS A 3 -3.66 30.27 -8.82
C LYS A 3 -5.09 29.72 -8.74
N ALA A 4 -5.64 29.25 -9.86
CA ALA A 4 -6.78 28.33 -9.79
C ALA A 4 -6.26 27.10 -9.05
N GLY A 5 -6.67 26.94 -7.79
CA GLY A 5 -6.19 25.86 -6.94
C GLY A 5 -6.51 24.53 -7.62
N LEU A 6 -5.49 23.82 -8.06
CA LEU A 6 -5.66 22.44 -8.52
C LEU A 6 -6.34 21.65 -7.40
N GLN A 7 -7.32 20.83 -7.76
CA GLN A 7 -7.90 19.85 -6.85
C GLN A 7 -6.80 18.92 -6.33
N PRO A 8 -7.00 18.24 -5.19
CA PRO A 8 -6.00 17.31 -4.66
C PRO A 8 -5.56 16.30 -5.72
N VAL A 9 -4.25 16.25 -5.99
CA VAL A 9 -3.64 15.32 -6.95
C VAL A 9 -2.84 14.25 -6.20
N VAL A 10 -3.04 12.99 -6.57
CA VAL A 10 -2.26 11.85 -6.07
C VAL A 10 -1.60 11.16 -7.25
N LEU A 11 -0.27 11.11 -7.28
CA LEU A 11 0.51 10.44 -8.33
C LEU A 11 1.35 9.32 -7.73
N ASP A 12 1.22 8.11 -8.27
CA ASP A 12 2.19 7.04 -8.04
C ASP A 12 3.16 6.90 -9.21
N VAL A 13 2.74 7.26 -10.42
CA VAL A 13 3.54 7.15 -11.65
C VAL A 13 3.85 8.52 -12.22
N TRP A 14 5.01 8.64 -12.83
CA TRP A 14 5.57 9.90 -13.36
C TRP A 14 6.04 9.71 -14.80
N GLU A 15 6.00 10.76 -15.63
CA GLU A 15 6.30 10.63 -17.07
C GLU A 15 7.76 10.21 -17.35
N ASN A 16 8.72 10.75 -16.60
CA ASN A 16 10.16 10.60 -16.88
C ASN A 16 10.89 9.74 -15.84
N GLU A 17 10.24 8.71 -15.28
CA GLU A 17 10.90 7.84 -14.29
C GLU A 17 12.23 7.26 -14.80
N PRO A 18 13.29 7.23 -13.96
CA PRO A 18 13.32 7.63 -12.55
C PRO A 18 13.59 9.13 -12.29
N HIS A 19 13.75 9.94 -13.35
CA HIS A 19 14.05 11.37 -13.32
C HIS A 19 12.76 12.22 -13.28
N ILE A 20 12.03 12.10 -12.17
CA ILE A 20 10.75 12.80 -12.01
C ILE A 20 10.91 14.32 -11.87
N ASP A 21 9.89 15.07 -12.28
CA ASP A 21 9.84 16.52 -12.07
C ASP A 21 9.60 16.85 -10.58
N SER A 22 10.61 17.43 -9.93
CA SER A 22 10.55 17.82 -8.52
C SER A 22 9.62 19.01 -8.24
N GLU A 23 9.43 19.90 -9.22
CA GLU A 23 8.48 21.00 -9.09
C GLU A 23 7.05 20.45 -9.11
N LEU A 24 6.75 19.53 -10.02
CA LEU A 24 5.47 18.82 -10.04
C LEU A 24 5.23 18.06 -8.73
N LEU A 25 6.23 17.33 -8.22
CA LEU A 25 6.14 16.65 -6.93
C LEU A 25 5.80 17.61 -5.78
N SER A 26 6.29 18.85 -5.84
CA SER A 26 6.01 19.88 -4.82
C SER A 26 4.57 20.41 -4.88
N LEU A 27 3.87 20.20 -5.99
CA LEU A 27 2.49 20.65 -6.20
C LEU A 27 1.44 19.57 -5.88
N VAL A 28 1.79 18.28 -5.96
CA VAL A 28 0.84 17.19 -5.69
C VAL A 28 0.57 16.99 -4.20
N THR A 29 -0.62 16.50 -3.87
CA THR A 29 -1.05 16.19 -2.50
C THR A 29 -0.34 14.95 -1.95
N ILE A 30 -0.17 13.91 -2.77
CA ILE A 30 0.60 12.71 -2.45
C ILE A 30 1.35 12.29 -3.72
N GLY A 31 2.65 12.07 -3.60
CA GLY A 31 3.49 11.49 -4.64
C GLY A 31 4.18 10.24 -4.13
N THR A 32 4.16 9.12 -4.84
CA THR A 32 4.89 7.89 -4.46
C THR A 32 5.79 7.41 -5.60
N PRO A 33 6.87 6.63 -5.30
CA PRO A 33 7.89 6.28 -6.30
C PRO A 33 7.50 5.05 -7.12
N HIS A 34 6.30 5.02 -7.69
CA HIS A 34 5.78 3.88 -8.45
C HIS A 34 5.78 2.58 -7.64
N THR A 35 5.15 2.63 -6.47
CA THR A 35 5.12 1.54 -5.48
C THR A 35 3.71 1.14 -5.07
N ALA A 36 2.66 1.62 -5.74
CA ALA A 36 1.28 1.27 -5.39
C ALA A 36 1.05 -0.25 -5.42
N GLY A 37 1.69 -0.97 -6.35
CA GLY A 37 1.62 -2.44 -6.46
C GLY A 37 2.61 -3.24 -5.62
N TYR A 38 3.46 -2.61 -4.79
CA TYR A 38 4.62 -3.28 -4.16
C TYR A 38 4.29 -4.08 -2.88
N SER A 39 3.07 -4.61 -2.73
CA SER A 39 2.79 -5.55 -1.64
C SER A 39 3.64 -6.82 -1.80
N PHE A 40 4.09 -7.38 -0.68
CA PHE A 40 4.74 -8.69 -0.71
C PHE A 40 3.77 -9.76 -1.26
N ASP A 41 2.49 -9.65 -0.90
CA ASP A 41 1.40 -10.51 -1.36
C ASP A 41 1.30 -10.51 -2.90
N ALA A 42 1.37 -9.35 -3.57
CA ALA A 42 1.34 -9.27 -5.02
C ALA A 42 2.52 -10.00 -5.67
N LYS A 43 3.73 -9.90 -5.11
CA LYS A 43 4.92 -10.63 -5.59
C LYS A 43 4.74 -12.15 -5.49
N VAL A 44 4.17 -12.62 -4.38
CA VAL A 44 3.86 -14.05 -4.18
C VAL A 44 2.77 -14.51 -5.13
N ASN A 45 1.70 -13.73 -5.28
CA ASN A 45 0.58 -14.05 -6.14
C ASN A 45 0.99 -14.10 -7.62
N GLY A 46 1.85 -13.19 -8.08
CA GLY A 46 2.40 -13.24 -9.44
C GLY A 46 3.16 -14.55 -9.71
N THR A 47 4.02 -14.96 -8.77
CA THR A 47 4.72 -16.26 -8.85
C THR A 47 3.73 -17.43 -8.86
N ARG A 48 2.70 -17.39 -7.99
CA ARG A 48 1.67 -18.43 -7.91
C ARG A 48 0.89 -18.58 -9.20
N MET A 49 0.49 -17.48 -9.83
CA MET A 49 -0.24 -17.52 -11.10
C MET A 49 0.56 -18.22 -12.20
N ILE A 50 1.86 -17.93 -12.29
CA ILE A 50 2.77 -18.60 -13.25
C ILE A 50 2.92 -20.08 -12.88
N TYR A 51 3.15 -20.39 -11.61
CA TYR A 51 3.27 -21.77 -11.11
C TYR A 51 2.03 -22.61 -11.44
N ASP A 52 0.85 -22.10 -11.12
CA ASP A 52 -0.43 -22.79 -11.37
C ASP A 52 -0.65 -23.01 -12.87
N ALA A 53 -0.30 -22.03 -13.72
CA ALA A 53 -0.38 -22.15 -15.18
C ALA A 53 0.56 -23.23 -15.73
N VAL A 54 1.80 -23.29 -15.23
CA VAL A 54 2.79 -24.31 -15.62
C VAL A 54 2.36 -25.70 -15.16
N CYS A 55 1.88 -25.83 -13.91
CA CYS A 55 1.32 -27.08 -13.40
C CYS A 55 0.19 -27.59 -14.29
N LYS A 56 -0.75 -26.72 -14.65
CA LYS A 56 -1.84 -27.05 -15.56
C LYS A 56 -1.34 -27.49 -16.94
N PHE A 57 -0.37 -26.76 -17.52
CA PHE A 57 0.20 -27.09 -18.83
C PHE A 57 0.87 -28.48 -18.84
N LEU A 58 1.55 -28.84 -17.74
CA LEU A 58 2.26 -30.11 -17.60
C LEU A 58 1.40 -31.26 -17.06
N GLY A 59 0.11 -31.02 -16.78
CA GLY A 59 -0.77 -32.02 -16.15
C GLY A 59 -0.32 -32.43 -14.74
N ARG A 60 0.24 -31.50 -13.96
CA ARG A 60 0.72 -31.71 -12.59
C ARG A 60 -0.18 -31.03 -11.58
N GLU A 61 -0.41 -31.69 -10.45
CA GLU A 61 -1.12 -31.09 -9.31
C GLU A 61 -0.24 -30.04 -8.58
N PRO A 62 -0.77 -28.81 -8.33
CA PRO A 62 -0.07 -27.78 -7.57
C PRO A 62 0.23 -28.18 -6.11
N ALA A 63 1.50 -28.35 -5.77
CA ALA A 63 1.98 -28.73 -4.44
C ALA A 63 2.64 -27.59 -3.64
N TRP A 64 3.03 -26.50 -4.30
CA TRP A 64 3.65 -25.36 -3.60
C TRP A 64 2.64 -24.66 -2.67
N ARG A 65 3.12 -24.28 -1.47
CA ARG A 65 2.34 -23.62 -0.41
C ARG A 65 3.13 -22.42 0.10
N PRO A 66 2.97 -21.23 -0.50
CA PRO A 66 3.80 -20.07 -0.20
C PRO A 66 3.52 -19.46 1.17
N GLU A 67 2.44 -19.85 1.86
CA GLU A 67 2.00 -19.24 3.12
C GLU A 67 3.07 -19.26 4.21
N LYS A 68 3.96 -20.25 4.19
CA LYS A 68 5.10 -20.36 5.13
C LYS A 68 6.31 -19.48 4.76
N LEU A 69 6.36 -18.96 3.53
CA LEU A 69 7.44 -18.13 3.02
C LEU A 69 7.15 -16.63 3.16
N VAL A 70 5.91 -16.28 3.52
CA VAL A 70 5.48 -14.89 3.62
C VAL A 70 5.81 -14.32 5.00
N PRO A 71 6.51 -13.18 5.10
CA PRO A 71 6.80 -12.56 6.40
C PRO A 71 5.51 -12.12 7.09
N PRO A 72 5.43 -12.15 8.42
CA PRO A 72 4.24 -11.69 9.13
C PRO A 72 3.92 -10.21 8.81
N PRO A 73 2.63 -9.81 8.83
CA PRO A 73 2.28 -8.41 8.71
C PRO A 73 2.80 -7.61 9.91
N ALA A 74 3.18 -6.36 9.68
CA ALA A 74 3.60 -5.45 10.74
C ALA A 74 2.50 -5.25 11.81
N VAL A 75 1.24 -5.35 11.40
CA VAL A 75 0.06 -5.29 12.27
C VAL A 75 -0.80 -6.53 12.02
N PRO A 76 -0.55 -7.65 12.74
CA PRO A 76 -1.34 -8.88 12.57
C PRO A 76 -2.74 -8.78 13.14
N GLU A 77 -2.89 -8.04 14.25
CA GLU A 77 -4.17 -7.76 14.87
C GLU A 77 -4.22 -6.30 15.32
N LEU A 78 -5.39 -5.68 15.17
CA LEU A 78 -5.66 -4.33 15.61
C LEU A 78 -7.00 -4.27 16.35
N ILE A 79 -6.94 -3.88 17.62
CA ILE A 79 -8.13 -3.68 18.46
C ILE A 79 -8.58 -2.22 18.32
N ILE A 80 -9.84 -2.03 17.97
CA ILE A 80 -10.43 -0.70 17.77
C ILE A 80 -11.72 -0.57 18.56
N ARG A 81 -11.81 0.52 19.32
CA ARG A 81 -13.06 0.99 19.91
C ARG A 81 -13.70 1.98 18.95
N ALA A 82 -14.87 1.62 18.43
CA ALA A 82 -15.60 2.48 17.51
C ALA A 82 -15.99 3.80 18.18
N GLY A 83 -16.49 3.73 19.42
CA GLY A 83 -16.99 4.89 20.17
C GLY A 83 -18.06 5.65 19.38
N GLU A 84 -18.12 6.96 19.55
CA GLU A 84 -19.07 7.84 18.87
C GLU A 84 -18.56 8.34 17.50
N LYS A 85 -17.40 7.87 17.04
CA LYS A 85 -16.80 8.33 15.78
C LYS A 85 -17.64 7.93 14.57
N ARG A 86 -17.53 8.66 13.47
CA ARG A 86 -18.09 8.25 12.18
C ARG A 86 -17.35 7.03 11.61
N ASP A 87 -18.02 6.24 10.79
CA ASP A 87 -17.44 5.04 10.18
C ASP A 87 -16.15 5.36 9.40
N GLU A 88 -16.17 6.45 8.64
CA GLU A 88 -15.06 6.87 7.78
C GLU A 88 -13.82 7.24 8.60
N GLU A 89 -14.00 7.83 9.77
CA GLU A 89 -12.90 8.15 10.69
C GLU A 89 -12.28 6.90 11.30
N ILE A 90 -13.12 5.91 11.64
CA ILE A 90 -12.67 4.61 12.16
C ILE A 90 -11.87 3.87 11.08
N ILE A 91 -12.41 3.80 9.86
CA ILE A 91 -11.78 3.13 8.73
C ILE A 91 -10.47 3.81 8.35
N GLN A 92 -10.44 5.15 8.30
CA GLN A 92 -9.22 5.90 8.02
C GLN A 92 -8.13 5.62 9.06
N ASN A 93 -8.49 5.57 10.35
CA ASN A 93 -7.55 5.22 11.43
C ASN A 93 -6.97 3.81 11.25
N ILE A 94 -7.82 2.84 10.91
CA ILE A 94 -7.40 1.45 10.66
C ILE A 94 -6.44 1.39 9.47
N ILE A 95 -6.83 1.98 8.32
CA ILE A 95 -6.00 1.95 7.11
C ILE A 95 -4.64 2.60 7.40
N GLN A 96 -4.58 3.76 8.06
CA GLN A 96 -3.32 4.44 8.35
C GLN A 96 -2.39 3.62 9.26
N LYS A 97 -2.92 2.79 10.15
CA LYS A 97 -2.10 1.90 10.99
C LYS A 97 -1.55 0.70 10.22
N VAL A 98 -2.26 0.23 9.21
CA VAL A 98 -1.88 -0.95 8.42
C VAL A 98 -1.01 -0.57 7.21
N TYR A 99 -1.35 0.53 6.53
CA TYR A 99 -0.59 1.11 5.44
C TYR A 99 -0.68 2.64 5.44
N ALA A 100 0.40 3.28 5.87
CA ALA A 100 0.55 4.73 5.85
C ALA A 100 1.22 5.20 4.54
N ILE A 101 0.43 5.44 3.50
CA ILE A 101 0.92 5.96 2.20
C ILE A 101 1.70 7.28 2.33
N ARG A 102 1.40 8.09 3.35
CA ARG A 102 2.12 9.34 3.64
C ARG A 102 3.60 9.11 3.95
N GLU A 103 3.99 7.90 4.37
CA GLU A 103 5.40 7.60 4.63
C GLU A 103 6.17 7.43 3.34
N ASP A 104 5.54 6.85 2.33
CA ASP A 104 6.11 6.69 0.98
C ASP A 104 6.26 8.06 0.32
N ASP A 105 5.25 8.94 0.45
CA ASP A 105 5.33 10.33 0.00
C ASP A 105 6.44 11.11 0.69
N ARG A 106 6.54 11.03 2.02
CA ARG A 106 7.61 11.72 2.75
C ARG A 106 9.00 11.22 2.33
N ARG A 107 9.15 9.91 2.08
CA ARG A 107 10.42 9.36 1.60
C ARG A 107 10.73 9.91 0.21
N LEU A 108 9.79 9.87 -0.72
CA LEU A 108 9.99 10.42 -2.07
C LEU A 108 10.35 11.90 -2.04
N ARG A 109 9.68 12.72 -1.23
CA ARG A 109 9.95 14.17 -1.14
C ARG A 109 11.38 14.52 -0.74
N LYS A 110 12.15 13.62 -0.15
CA LYS A 110 13.58 13.85 0.11
C LYS A 110 14.38 14.04 -1.18
N ILE A 111 13.88 13.56 -2.33
CA ILE A 111 14.50 13.72 -3.65
C ILE A 111 14.69 15.20 -4.03
N THR A 112 13.85 16.11 -3.54
CA THR A 112 13.91 17.53 -3.88
C THR A 112 15.13 18.22 -3.27
N ALA A 113 15.72 17.64 -2.23
CA ALA A 113 16.93 18.14 -1.58
C ALA A 113 18.23 17.56 -2.19
N LEU A 114 18.13 16.60 -3.11
CA LEU A 114 19.29 15.96 -3.73
C LEU A 114 19.74 16.68 -5.00
N PRO A 115 21.04 16.63 -5.35
CA PRO A 115 21.54 17.03 -6.66
C PRO A 115 20.85 16.25 -7.77
N GLU A 116 20.59 16.89 -8.90
CA GLU A 116 19.83 16.30 -10.03
C GLU A 116 20.40 14.94 -10.48
N ALA A 117 21.73 14.83 -10.55
CA ALA A 117 22.43 13.60 -10.93
C ALA A 117 22.18 12.41 -9.98
N GLU A 118 21.79 12.65 -8.73
CA GLU A 118 21.54 11.60 -7.72
C GLU A 118 20.06 11.21 -7.62
N ARG A 119 19.15 12.02 -8.16
CA ARG A 119 17.69 11.86 -7.98
C ARG A 119 17.17 10.56 -8.56
N GLY A 120 17.59 10.20 -9.78
CA GLY A 120 17.17 8.96 -10.42
C GLY A 120 17.57 7.73 -9.60
N ALA A 121 18.83 7.67 -9.15
CA ALA A 121 19.31 6.58 -8.30
C ALA A 121 18.56 6.51 -6.96
N TYR A 122 18.20 7.66 -6.39
CA TYR A 122 17.39 7.72 -5.18
C TYR A 122 15.96 7.18 -5.38
N PHE A 123 15.29 7.57 -6.47
CA PHE A 123 13.96 7.07 -6.83
C PHE A 123 13.96 5.54 -6.95
N ASP A 124 14.93 4.97 -7.68
CA ASP A 124 15.06 3.52 -7.82
C ASP A 124 15.44 2.82 -6.51
N ALA A 125 16.23 3.46 -5.64
CA ALA A 125 16.53 2.94 -4.32
C ALA A 125 15.27 2.79 -3.46
N LEU A 126 14.35 3.77 -3.49
CA LEU A 126 13.08 3.67 -2.78
C LEU A 126 12.22 2.48 -3.24
N ARG A 127 12.31 2.11 -4.52
CA ARG A 127 11.61 0.95 -5.09
C ARG A 127 12.29 -0.36 -4.72
N ARG A 128 13.60 -0.44 -4.94
CA ARG A 128 14.39 -1.65 -4.67
C ARG A 128 14.35 -2.01 -3.18
N ASP A 129 14.51 -1.01 -2.32
CA ASP A 129 14.62 -1.16 -0.87
C ASP A 129 13.28 -0.87 -0.17
N TYR A 130 12.16 -1.00 -0.91
CA TYR A 130 10.81 -0.73 -0.41
C TYR A 130 10.48 -1.61 0.80
N PRO A 131 9.94 -1.05 1.89
CA PRO A 131 9.63 -1.81 3.09
C PRO A 131 8.62 -2.91 2.80
N VAL A 132 8.69 -4.00 3.57
CA VAL A 132 7.70 -5.08 3.48
C VAL A 132 6.31 -4.53 3.83
N ARG A 133 5.46 -4.43 2.82
CA ARG A 133 4.04 -4.06 2.95
C ARG A 133 3.17 -5.30 2.72
N ARG A 134 2.27 -5.58 3.65
CA ARG A 134 1.26 -6.64 3.52
C ARG A 134 -0.11 -6.06 3.16
N GLU A 135 -0.93 -6.84 2.46
CA GLU A 135 -2.32 -6.46 2.14
C GLU A 135 -3.26 -6.59 3.34
N PHE A 136 -4.39 -5.87 3.30
CA PHE A 136 -5.36 -5.76 4.41
C PHE A 136 -5.91 -7.11 4.89
N SER A 137 -6.01 -8.09 4.00
CA SER A 137 -6.46 -9.46 4.30
C SER A 137 -5.55 -10.20 5.29
N ASN A 138 -4.37 -9.65 5.59
CA ASN A 138 -3.44 -10.19 6.58
C ASN A 138 -3.59 -9.56 7.97
N THR A 139 -4.38 -8.51 8.12
CA THR A 139 -4.64 -7.88 9.42
C THR A 139 -6.04 -8.26 9.92
N ARG A 140 -6.12 -8.76 11.15
CA ARG A 140 -7.38 -8.97 11.86
C ARG A 140 -7.78 -7.71 12.61
N ILE A 141 -8.99 -7.23 12.39
CA ILE A 141 -9.59 -6.14 13.14
C ILE A 141 -10.52 -6.70 14.20
N LYS A 142 -10.23 -6.42 15.47
CA LYS A 142 -11.13 -6.70 16.58
C LYS A 142 -11.88 -5.42 16.94
N LEU A 143 -13.19 -5.39 16.65
CA LEU A 143 -14.02 -4.22 16.89
C LEU A 143 -14.76 -4.36 18.22
N GLU A 144 -14.33 -3.62 19.23
CA GLU A 144 -15.05 -3.55 20.51
C GLU A 144 -16.24 -2.59 20.40
N ASN A 145 -17.44 -3.10 20.73
CA ASN A 145 -18.70 -2.37 20.61
C ASN A 145 -18.91 -1.80 19.19
N GLY A 146 -18.49 -2.57 18.18
CA GLY A 146 -18.55 -2.17 16.78
C GLY A 146 -19.99 -2.10 16.26
N ARG A 147 -20.26 -1.11 15.40
CA ARG A 147 -21.50 -1.06 14.61
C ARG A 147 -21.38 -1.98 13.40
N ASP A 148 -22.47 -2.64 13.03
CA ASP A 148 -22.54 -3.51 11.84
C ASP A 148 -22.11 -2.80 10.55
N SER A 149 -22.35 -1.49 10.45
CA SER A 149 -21.95 -0.68 9.29
C SER A 149 -20.43 -0.67 9.09
N VAL A 150 -19.66 -0.54 10.18
CA VAL A 150 -18.19 -0.54 10.14
C VAL A 150 -17.67 -1.93 9.77
N VAL A 151 -18.24 -2.98 10.38
CA VAL A 151 -17.86 -4.38 10.09
C VAL A 151 -18.03 -4.67 8.60
N LYS A 152 -19.20 -4.36 8.03
CA LYS A 152 -19.49 -4.58 6.60
C LYS A 152 -18.52 -3.83 5.68
N LYS A 153 -18.24 -2.55 5.98
CA LYS A 153 -17.29 -1.73 5.20
C LYS A 153 -15.87 -2.31 5.26
N LEU A 154 -15.40 -2.74 6.43
CA LEU A 154 -14.07 -3.34 6.59
C LEU A 154 -13.95 -4.68 5.85
N TRP A 155 -14.98 -5.53 5.88
CA TRP A 155 -15.02 -6.75 5.08
C TRP A 155 -14.94 -6.46 3.58
N ALA A 156 -15.69 -5.47 3.09
CA ALA A 156 -15.65 -5.06 1.68
C ALA A 156 -14.29 -4.52 1.25
N LEU A 157 -13.55 -3.89 2.17
CA LEU A 157 -12.16 -3.45 1.96
C LEU A 157 -11.14 -4.60 2.01
N GLY A 158 -11.55 -5.81 2.38
CA GLY A 158 -10.70 -6.99 2.44
C GLY A 158 -10.03 -7.25 3.79
N PHE A 159 -10.39 -6.52 4.86
CA PHE A 159 -9.93 -6.86 6.21
C PHE A 159 -10.61 -8.12 6.74
N ARG A 160 -9.92 -8.86 7.60
CA ARG A 160 -10.56 -9.88 8.44
C ARG A 160 -11.12 -9.20 9.67
N VAL A 161 -12.40 -9.38 9.98
CA VAL A 161 -13.02 -8.75 11.14
C VAL A 161 -13.55 -9.80 12.11
N SER A 162 -13.26 -9.63 13.39
CA SER A 162 -13.91 -10.34 14.49
C SER A 162 -14.60 -9.31 15.38
N ALA A 163 -15.91 -9.49 15.60
CA ALA A 163 -16.68 -8.74 16.58
C ALA A 163 -16.55 -9.41 17.95
#